data_AF-A0A4P5VXP3-F1
#
_entry.id   AF-A0A4P5VXP3-F1
#
_cell.length_a   1.000
_cell.length_b   1.000
_cell.length_c   1.000
_cell.angle_alpha   90.00
_cell.angle_beta   90.00
_cell.angle_gamma   90.00
#
_symmetry.space_group_name_H-M   'P 1'
#
loop_
_entity.id
_entity.type
_entity.pdbx_description
1 polymer ?
#
loop_
_entity_poly.entity_id
_entity_poly.type
_entity_poly.pdbx_seq_one_letter_code
_entity_poly.pdbx_strand_id
1 'polypeptide(L)'
;MAVRSASRTYPTIRSFLEDWAGTLRLGALTLPPGSIEGVPSSEMKIDLVLPLVGRVGPTEGQLIQQLPDGTVALRVGEWPENVRTAMQTVFDAAEDIKQFYLTTGQVQLPSENRATDTEVAVLRKRIADLESRPATVVRVAAAPSAGGGGGQATRGTVDEDGNVVVERGLPLPDLTGIEPTLTGVLGDRSLRDALMELAIERVTGLLTIEYPDGKTRWGYFHKGGPVAWRSEPIVEDEVLGILMFRAGQLTREQLEQSLNLMEQNGCRQGEALVEMGVIAFAQLVMLLQKQCEFVFQRVVRDNQGAWTFHVLDELPERFVSPALRVPSLLFRALRNYVKDMPAEELAGTLRPWLDKYVYWVDGSQRVLDEMKTNAEETGFFKIIATTSYRLRELFAYSNMSRSATAGMVWSLADLHLLDFRDEEADARNVERLARVLADRRMAVVKGTLFEALDLHWICTSVEVETAWRRLSGEYGPGSHAKWGAANVKAVEGFYQSLLTAYERLRVDSKRREYRAEIMEKMQIEQSAEMLFKKGDMAIMKESPREALDCFSKACELVPNSAEYQSGLTRARSMRGGA
;
A
#
# COMPACT_ATOMS: atom_id res chain seq x y z
N MET A 1 32.66 -11.48 7.30
CA MET A 1 33.61 -11.51 6.16
C MET A 1 33.18 -10.46 5.16
N ALA A 2 34.12 -9.81 4.45
CA ALA A 2 33.76 -8.83 3.43
C ALA A 2 33.06 -9.54 2.26
N VAL A 3 31.89 -9.05 1.87
CA VAL A 3 31.12 -9.64 0.77
C VAL A 3 31.74 -9.18 -0.55
N ARG A 4 32.11 -10.14 -1.39
CA ARG A 4 32.78 -9.90 -2.68
C ARG A 4 31.88 -10.07 -3.90
N SER A 5 30.61 -10.45 -3.69
CA SER A 5 29.64 -10.66 -4.76
C SER A 5 28.26 -10.13 -4.39
N ALA A 6 27.59 -9.46 -5.31
CA ALA A 6 26.22 -9.00 -5.15
C ALA A 6 25.43 -9.18 -6.45
N SER A 7 24.11 -9.05 -6.38
CA SER A 7 23.26 -9.05 -7.58
C SER A 7 22.22 -7.95 -7.56
N ARG A 8 21.93 -7.38 -8.73
CA ARG A 8 20.86 -6.41 -8.95
C ARG A 8 19.79 -7.05 -9.84
N THR A 9 18.54 -7.07 -9.38
CA THR A 9 17.42 -7.66 -10.14
C THR A 9 16.50 -6.59 -10.70
N TYR A 10 16.21 -6.69 -12.00
CA TYR A 10 15.24 -5.86 -12.72
C TYR A 10 14.02 -6.71 -13.09
N PRO A 11 12.91 -6.62 -12.35
CA PRO A 11 11.75 -7.49 -12.57
C PRO A 11 11.01 -7.19 -13.88
N THR A 12 11.19 -6.00 -14.47
CA THR A 12 10.50 -5.57 -15.69
C THR A 12 11.43 -4.80 -16.62
N ILE A 13 11.12 -4.79 -17.92
CA ILE A 13 11.80 -3.96 -18.93
C ILE A 13 11.76 -2.50 -18.50
N ARG A 14 10.61 -2.01 -18.01
CA ARG A 14 10.45 -0.64 -17.51
C ARG A 14 11.45 -0.30 -16.40
N SER A 15 11.57 -1.15 -15.37
CA SER A 15 12.49 -0.89 -14.26
C SER A 15 13.96 -0.84 -14.69
N PHE A 16 14.34 -1.63 -15.70
CA PHE A 16 15.68 -1.57 -16.29
C PHE A 16 15.88 -0.27 -17.08
N LEU A 17 14.94 0.11 -17.94
CA LEU A 17 15.02 1.31 -18.76
C LEU A 17 15.06 2.60 -17.93
N GLU A 18 14.30 2.67 -16.83
CA GLU A 18 14.31 3.80 -15.89
C GLU A 18 15.69 3.96 -15.22
N ASP A 19 16.30 2.87 -14.75
CA ASP A 19 17.64 2.89 -14.14
C ASP A 19 18.73 3.17 -15.19
N TRP A 20 18.57 2.65 -16.42
CA TRP A 20 19.44 2.96 -17.57
C TRP A 20 19.42 4.43 -17.94
N ALA A 21 18.25 5.04 -18.08
CA ALA A 21 18.11 6.46 -18.39
C ALA A 21 18.71 7.36 -17.30
N GLY A 22 18.66 6.91 -16.05
CA GLY A 22 19.26 7.57 -14.90
C GLY A 22 20.76 7.33 -14.79
N THR A 23 21.12 6.34 -13.98
CA THR A 23 22.48 6.13 -13.45
C THR A 23 23.27 5.04 -14.17
N LEU A 24 22.61 3.98 -14.63
CA LEU A 24 23.31 2.78 -15.12
C LEU A 24 24.11 3.03 -16.40
N ARG A 25 23.62 3.90 -17.30
CA ARG A 25 24.36 4.31 -18.52
C ARG A 25 25.67 5.04 -18.23
N LEU A 26 25.80 5.65 -17.05
CA LEU A 26 27.01 6.37 -16.61
C LEU A 26 27.96 5.45 -15.84
N GLY A 27 27.67 4.14 -15.78
CA GLY A 27 28.42 3.19 -14.96
C GLY A 27 28.14 3.33 -13.47
N ALA A 28 27.06 4.02 -13.07
CA ALA A 28 26.65 4.10 -11.67
C ALA A 28 25.54 3.09 -11.38
N LEU A 29 25.75 2.20 -10.42
CA LEU A 29 24.80 1.17 -10.02
C LEU A 29 24.43 1.32 -8.54
N THR A 30 23.14 1.28 -8.23
CA THR A 30 22.65 1.27 -6.85
C THR A 30 22.09 -0.09 -6.48
N LEU A 31 22.56 -0.63 -5.35
CA LEU A 31 22.04 -1.85 -4.74
C LEU A 31 21.15 -1.48 -3.56
N PRO A 32 19.86 -1.87 -3.56
CA PRO A 32 18.93 -1.52 -2.49
C PRO A 32 19.29 -2.23 -1.19
N PRO A 33 18.77 -1.76 -0.04
CA PRO A 33 19.00 -2.39 1.26
C PRO A 33 18.67 -3.88 1.23
N GLY A 34 19.53 -4.70 1.84
CA GLY A 34 19.38 -6.15 1.85
C GLY A 34 19.93 -6.89 0.62
N SER A 35 20.48 -6.18 -0.38
CA SER A 35 21.13 -6.84 -1.54
C SER A 35 22.48 -7.48 -1.21
N ILE A 36 23.04 -7.16 -0.04
CA ILE A 36 24.35 -7.62 0.44
C ILE A 36 24.20 -8.03 1.90
N GLU A 37 24.45 -9.30 2.22
CA GLU A 37 24.47 -9.81 3.59
C GLU A 37 25.88 -9.71 4.19
N GLY A 38 26.23 -8.53 4.73
CA GLY A 38 27.50 -8.27 5.40
C GLY A 38 28.13 -6.93 5.03
N VAL A 39 29.41 -6.76 5.37
CA VAL A 39 30.16 -5.53 5.04
C VAL A 39 30.61 -5.59 3.58
N PRO A 40 30.24 -4.61 2.73
CA PRO A 40 30.65 -4.59 1.32
C PRO A 40 32.17 -4.41 1.20
N SER A 41 32.78 -5.12 0.25
CA SER A 41 34.18 -4.94 -0.11
C SER A 41 34.37 -3.67 -0.96
N SER A 42 35.58 -3.10 -0.97
CA SER A 42 35.92 -1.96 -1.85
C SER A 42 35.79 -2.29 -3.34
N GLU A 43 35.99 -3.57 -3.68
CA GLU A 43 35.79 -4.15 -5.01
C GLU A 43 34.86 -5.35 -4.90
N MET A 44 33.87 -5.43 -5.79
CA MET A 44 32.84 -6.46 -5.78
C MET A 44 32.53 -6.95 -7.20
N LYS A 45 32.19 -8.23 -7.31
CA LYS A 45 31.60 -8.83 -8.51
C LYS A 45 30.09 -8.68 -8.48
N ILE A 46 29.51 -8.17 -9.54
CA ILE A 46 28.08 -7.86 -9.64
C ILE A 46 27.47 -8.66 -10.77
N ASP A 47 26.39 -9.37 -10.47
CA ASP A 47 25.52 -9.95 -11.47
C ASP A 47 24.27 -9.08 -11.66
N LEU A 48 23.90 -8.81 -12.92
CA LEU A 48 22.62 -8.20 -13.26
C LEU A 48 21.62 -9.31 -13.62
N VAL A 49 20.43 -9.27 -13.04
CA VAL A 49 19.32 -10.13 -13.46
C VAL A 49 18.39 -9.26 -14.31
N LEU A 50 18.53 -9.40 -15.62
CA LEU A 50 17.80 -8.62 -16.62
C LEU A 50 16.50 -9.34 -17.03
N PRO A 51 15.42 -8.60 -17.33
CA PRO A 51 14.20 -9.20 -17.87
C PRO A 51 14.49 -9.86 -19.22
N LEU A 52 13.81 -10.95 -19.56
CA LEU A 52 13.97 -11.73 -20.81
C LEU A 52 15.30 -12.47 -20.98
N VAL A 53 16.38 -12.02 -20.34
CA VAL A 53 17.72 -12.61 -20.48
C VAL A 53 18.14 -13.43 -19.25
N GLY A 54 17.72 -13.02 -18.04
CA GLY A 54 18.12 -13.67 -16.80
C GLY A 54 19.41 -13.10 -16.21
N ARG A 55 20.17 -13.92 -15.48
CA ARG A 55 21.38 -13.48 -14.76
C ARG A 55 22.59 -13.36 -15.70
N VAL A 56 23.27 -12.22 -15.67
CA VAL A 56 24.41 -11.88 -16.54
C VAL A 56 25.49 -11.18 -15.74
N GLY A 57 26.73 -11.60 -15.91
CA GLY A 57 27.89 -11.18 -15.11
C GLY A 57 28.96 -12.26 -15.08
N PRO A 58 29.94 -12.20 -14.15
CA PRO A 58 30.13 -11.12 -13.18
C PRO A 58 30.76 -9.87 -13.80
N THR A 59 30.36 -8.68 -13.33
CA THR A 59 30.97 -7.38 -13.65
C THR A 59 31.69 -6.82 -12.44
N GLU A 60 32.88 -6.25 -12.61
CA GLU A 60 33.59 -5.61 -11.51
C GLU A 60 33.00 -4.22 -11.22
N GLY A 61 32.71 -3.97 -9.95
CA GLY A 61 32.27 -2.68 -9.45
C GLY A 61 33.05 -2.24 -8.22
N GLN A 62 33.36 -0.95 -8.18
CA GLN A 62 34.05 -0.29 -7.07
C GLN A 62 33.03 0.37 -6.15
N LEU A 63 33.16 0.16 -4.84
CA LEU A 63 32.33 0.80 -3.84
C LEU A 63 32.59 2.32 -3.82
N ILE A 64 31.55 3.11 -4.09
CA ILE A 64 31.61 4.57 -3.99
C ILE A 64 31.16 5.00 -2.59
N GLN A 65 29.99 4.53 -2.16
CA GLN A 65 29.35 4.97 -0.93
C GLN A 65 28.38 3.91 -0.41
N GLN A 66 28.35 3.73 0.91
CA GLN A 66 27.28 3.02 1.60
C GLN A 66 26.45 4.05 2.38
N LEU A 67 25.14 4.05 2.15
CA LEU A 67 24.20 4.93 2.83
C LEU A 67 23.74 4.32 4.16
N PRO A 68 23.29 5.13 5.14
CA PRO A 68 22.84 4.63 6.44
C PRO A 68 21.65 3.67 6.40
N ASP A 69 20.85 3.72 5.33
CA ASP A 69 19.71 2.83 5.08
C ASP A 69 20.13 1.44 4.57
N GLY A 70 21.43 1.22 4.33
CA GLY A 70 21.97 -0.03 3.78
C GLY A 70 22.07 -0.06 2.26
N THR A 71 21.72 1.03 1.55
CA THR A 71 21.91 1.15 0.11
C THR A 71 23.39 1.27 -0.21
N VAL A 72 23.83 0.59 -1.27
CA VAL A 72 25.24 0.56 -1.71
C VAL A 72 25.35 1.09 -3.14
N ALA A 73 26.12 2.18 -3.31
CA ALA A 73 26.42 2.77 -4.61
C ALA A 73 27.76 2.25 -5.13
N LEU A 74 27.75 1.72 -6.34
CA LEU A 74 28.89 1.11 -7.01
C LEU A 74 29.20 1.85 -8.32
N ARG A 75 30.48 1.97 -8.65
CA ARG A 75 30.96 2.39 -9.96
C ARG A 75 31.39 1.17 -10.76
N VAL A 76 30.74 0.94 -11.87
CA VAL A 76 31.15 -0.03 -12.89
C VAL A 76 32.01 0.70 -13.91
N GLY A 77 33.20 0.16 -14.18
CA GLY A 77 34.14 0.75 -15.13
C GLY A 77 33.66 0.59 -16.57
N GLU A 78 33.92 -0.58 -17.15
CA GLU A 78 33.42 -0.95 -18.48
C GLU A 78 32.56 -2.20 -18.38
N TRP A 79 31.42 -2.21 -19.07
CA TRP A 79 30.54 -3.38 -19.12
C TRP A 79 31.18 -4.50 -19.96
N PRO A 80 31.31 -5.72 -19.41
CA PRO A 80 31.75 -6.88 -20.16
C PRO A 80 30.88 -7.13 -21.39
N GLU A 81 31.45 -7.70 -22.45
CA GLU A 81 30.76 -7.89 -23.73
C GLU A 81 29.46 -8.69 -23.59
N ASN A 82 29.48 -9.77 -22.81
CA ASN A 82 28.29 -10.57 -22.53
C ASN A 82 27.17 -9.78 -21.84
N VAL A 83 27.52 -8.82 -20.97
CA VAL A 83 26.56 -7.93 -20.32
C VAL A 83 26.02 -6.90 -21.31
N ARG A 84 26.88 -6.34 -22.17
CA ARG A 84 26.44 -5.43 -23.26
C ARG A 84 25.46 -6.10 -24.20
N THR A 85 25.76 -7.32 -24.66
CA THR A 85 24.86 -8.10 -25.54
C THR A 85 23.52 -8.37 -24.87
N ALA A 86 23.53 -8.71 -23.57
CA ALA A 86 22.30 -8.93 -22.82
C ALA A 86 21.46 -7.64 -22.67
N MET A 87 22.11 -6.51 -22.37
CA MET A 87 21.43 -5.22 -22.32
C MET A 87 20.82 -4.86 -23.69
N GLN A 88 21.55 -5.11 -24.77
CA GLN A 88 21.06 -4.88 -26.14
C GLN A 88 19.80 -5.70 -26.44
N THR A 89 19.75 -6.96 -26.01
CA THR A 89 18.56 -7.81 -26.16
C THR A 89 17.32 -7.21 -25.49
N VAL A 90 17.49 -6.57 -24.33
CA VAL A 90 16.39 -5.88 -23.63
C VAL A 90 15.97 -4.61 -24.38
N PHE A 91 16.92 -3.86 -24.95
CA PHE A 91 16.62 -2.68 -25.77
C PHE A 91 15.87 -3.05 -27.05
N ASP A 92 16.30 -4.10 -27.75
CA ASP A 92 15.65 -4.58 -28.97
C ASP A 92 14.21 -5.01 -28.67
N ALA A 93 13.99 -5.77 -27.59
CA ALA A 93 12.64 -6.14 -27.16
C ALA A 93 11.76 -4.92 -26.81
N ALA A 94 12.33 -3.87 -26.21
CA ALA A 94 11.61 -2.64 -25.92
C ALA A 94 11.23 -1.89 -27.21
N GLU A 95 12.10 -1.89 -28.22
CA GLU A 95 11.82 -1.28 -29.52
C GLU A 95 10.77 -2.09 -30.28
N ASP A 96 10.81 -3.42 -30.27
CA ASP A 96 9.79 -4.27 -30.87
C ASP A 96 8.39 -4.01 -30.28
N ILE A 97 8.32 -3.89 -28.95
CA ILE A 97 7.08 -3.54 -28.25
C ILE A 97 6.58 -2.17 -28.70
N LYS A 98 7.47 -1.17 -28.79
CA LYS A 98 7.14 0.16 -29.28
C LYS A 98 6.63 0.12 -30.72
N GLN A 99 7.31 -0.59 -31.63
CA GLN A 99 6.91 -0.71 -33.03
C GLN A 99 5.57 -1.43 -33.20
N PHE A 100 5.30 -2.44 -32.39
CA PHE A 100 3.99 -3.09 -32.32
C PHE A 100 2.89 -2.09 -31.95
N TYR A 101 3.10 -1.28 -30.91
CA TYR A 101 2.12 -0.27 -30.49
C TYR A 101 1.94 0.86 -31.51
N LEU A 102 3.00 1.25 -32.22
CA LEU A 102 2.93 2.23 -33.31
C LEU A 102 2.13 1.68 -34.51
N THR A 103 2.42 0.45 -34.92
CA THR A 103 1.79 -0.19 -36.10
C THR A 103 0.32 -0.54 -35.84
N THR A 104 -0.03 -0.88 -34.61
CA THR A 104 -1.43 -1.12 -34.19
C THR A 104 -2.20 0.17 -33.90
N GLY A 105 -1.58 1.34 -34.04
CA GLY A 105 -2.21 2.64 -33.76
C GLY A 105 -2.56 2.86 -32.29
N GLN A 106 -2.09 1.99 -31.39
CA GLN A 106 -2.34 2.09 -29.95
C GLN A 106 -1.51 3.21 -29.31
N VAL A 107 -0.36 3.55 -29.92
CA VAL A 107 0.49 4.69 -29.57
C VAL A 107 0.85 5.43 -30.86
N GLN A 108 0.97 6.75 -30.81
CA GLN A 108 1.56 7.56 -31.89
C GLN A 108 2.82 8.24 -31.36
N LEU A 109 3.85 8.38 -32.21
CA LEU A 109 5.01 9.19 -31.87
C LEU A 109 4.56 10.66 -31.74
N PRO A 110 5.07 11.42 -30.75
CA PRO A 110 4.82 12.85 -30.69
C PRO A 110 5.23 13.46 -32.03
N SER A 111 4.31 14.14 -32.72
CA SER A 111 4.65 14.87 -33.95
C SER A 111 5.75 15.89 -33.63
N GLU A 112 6.78 15.99 -34.47
CA GLU A 112 7.84 17.01 -34.32
C GLU A 112 7.28 18.44 -34.34
N ASN A 113 6.07 18.62 -34.88
CA ASN A 113 5.24 19.79 -34.67
C ASN A 113 4.63 19.75 -33.27
N ARG A 114 5.39 20.17 -32.25
CA ARG A 114 4.77 20.68 -31.02
C ARG A 114 4.02 21.94 -31.38
N ALA A 115 2.73 21.96 -31.07
CA ALA A 115 1.89 23.13 -31.24
C ALA A 115 2.54 24.37 -30.63
N THR A 116 2.72 25.43 -31.42
CA THR A 116 3.15 26.71 -30.88
C THR A 116 2.03 27.33 -30.04
N ASP A 117 2.35 28.10 -29.02
CA ASP A 117 1.34 28.75 -28.17
C ASP A 117 0.36 29.62 -28.99
N THR A 118 0.85 30.20 -30.08
CA THR A 118 0.06 30.97 -31.05
C THR A 118 -0.98 30.11 -31.77
N GLU A 119 -0.61 28.91 -32.22
CA GLU A 119 -1.53 27.99 -32.89
C GLU A 119 -2.61 27.47 -31.93
N VAL A 120 -2.20 27.13 -30.70
CA VAL A 120 -3.13 26.72 -29.66
C VAL A 120 -4.15 27.82 -29.38
N ALA A 121 -3.71 29.09 -29.30
CA ALA A 121 -4.60 30.23 -29.06
C ALA A 121 -5.66 30.44 -30.16
N VAL A 122 -5.32 30.21 -31.44
CA VAL A 122 -6.27 30.32 -32.55
C VAL A 122 -7.34 29.22 -32.47
N LEU A 123 -6.92 27.98 -32.21
CA LEU A 123 -7.82 26.82 -32.16
C LEU A 123 -8.74 26.89 -30.94
N ARG A 124 -8.21 27.32 -29.80
CA ARG A 124 -8.94 27.65 -28.57
C ARG A 124 -10.13 28.58 -28.86
N LYS A 125 -9.88 29.74 -29.48
CA LYS A 125 -10.93 30.70 -29.83
C LYS A 125 -12.03 30.09 -30.72
N ARG A 126 -11.64 29.24 -31.67
CA ARG A 126 -12.61 28.58 -32.57
C ARG A 126 -13.50 27.58 -31.83
N ILE A 127 -12.95 26.86 -30.85
CA ILE A 127 -13.74 25.95 -30.00
C ILE A 127 -14.76 26.73 -29.18
N ALA A 128 -14.32 27.82 -28.54
CA ALA A 128 -15.22 28.68 -27.77
C ALA A 128 -16.35 29.26 -28.64
N ASP A 129 -16.05 29.69 -29.87
CA ASP A 129 -17.06 30.15 -30.83
C ASP A 129 -18.03 29.04 -31.28
N LEU A 130 -17.58 27.79 -31.40
CA LEU A 130 -18.43 26.67 -31.83
C LEU A 130 -19.36 26.17 -30.73
N GLU A 131 -18.87 26.13 -29.49
CA GLU A 131 -19.63 25.64 -28.34
C GLU A 131 -20.54 26.72 -27.73
N SER A 132 -20.25 28.01 -27.92
CA SER A 132 -21.14 29.12 -27.53
C SER A 132 -22.33 29.33 -28.48
N ARG A 133 -22.34 28.66 -29.64
CA ARG A 133 -23.48 28.70 -30.56
C ARG A 133 -24.65 27.88 -29.99
N PRO A 134 -25.89 28.39 -30.09
CA PRO A 134 -27.08 27.68 -29.61
C PRO A 134 -27.26 26.33 -30.33
N ALA A 135 -28.03 25.44 -29.69
CA ALA A 135 -28.36 24.10 -30.18
C ALA A 135 -28.66 24.11 -31.69
N THR A 136 -28.01 23.21 -32.43
CA THR A 136 -28.17 23.15 -33.89
C THR A 136 -29.41 22.32 -34.20
N VAL A 137 -30.34 22.91 -34.95
CA VAL A 137 -31.46 22.17 -35.52
C VAL A 137 -30.90 21.30 -36.64
N VAL A 138 -30.77 20.00 -36.40
CA VAL A 138 -30.32 19.05 -37.43
C VAL A 138 -31.55 18.43 -38.07
N ARG A 139 -31.75 18.69 -39.38
CA ARG A 139 -32.75 17.95 -40.17
C ARG A 139 -32.23 16.54 -40.43
N VAL A 140 -32.67 15.59 -39.62
CA VAL A 140 -32.40 14.17 -39.87
C VAL A 140 -33.34 13.71 -40.98
N ALA A 141 -32.80 13.46 -42.18
CA ALA A 141 -33.52 12.67 -43.18
C ALA A 141 -33.64 11.23 -42.65
N ALA A 142 -34.87 10.71 -42.61
CA ALA A 142 -35.15 9.37 -42.12
C ALA A 142 -34.26 8.31 -42.80
N ALA A 143 -33.31 7.74 -42.05
CA ALA A 143 -32.51 6.62 -42.51
C ALA A 143 -33.24 5.29 -42.23
N PRO A 144 -33.10 4.28 -43.11
CA PRO A 144 -33.86 3.05 -43.02
C PRO A 144 -33.40 2.20 -41.82
N SER A 145 -34.38 1.68 -41.09
CA SER A 145 -34.20 0.75 -39.97
C SER A 145 -33.49 -0.53 -40.42
N ALA A 146 -32.25 -0.73 -39.97
CA ALA A 146 -31.56 -2.02 -40.01
C ALA A 146 -31.24 -2.46 -38.58
N GLY A 147 -31.74 -3.64 -38.21
CA GLY A 147 -31.64 -4.19 -36.87
C GLY A 147 -30.23 -4.62 -36.47
N GLY A 148 -29.93 -4.48 -35.18
CA GLY A 148 -28.72 -4.98 -34.52
C GLY A 148 -28.49 -4.24 -33.21
N GLY A 149 -28.53 -4.95 -32.10
CA GLY A 149 -28.59 -4.37 -30.75
C GLY A 149 -27.43 -3.43 -30.40
N GLY A 150 -27.79 -2.26 -29.91
CA GLY A 150 -26.89 -1.20 -29.47
C GLY A 150 -27.67 0.11 -29.40
N GLY A 151 -28.60 0.21 -28.45
CA GLY A 151 -29.48 1.36 -28.30
C GLY A 151 -28.69 2.65 -28.01
N GLN A 152 -28.28 3.35 -29.05
CA GLN A 152 -28.01 4.78 -29.02
C GLN A 152 -29.36 5.48 -29.04
N ALA A 153 -29.80 5.98 -27.88
CA ALA A 153 -30.89 6.93 -27.82
C ALA A 153 -30.49 8.16 -28.66
N THR A 154 -31.31 8.49 -29.66
CA THR A 154 -31.22 9.74 -30.41
C THR A 154 -31.22 10.92 -29.44
N ARG A 155 -30.08 11.63 -29.34
CA ARG A 155 -29.88 12.83 -28.49
C ARG A 155 -30.55 14.06 -29.12
N GLY A 156 -31.87 14.13 -29.07
CA GLY A 156 -32.51 15.41 -29.28
C GLY A 156 -33.95 15.45 -28.84
N THR A 157 -34.36 16.62 -28.38
CA THR A 157 -35.77 16.93 -28.16
C THR A 157 -36.39 17.23 -29.51
N VAL A 158 -37.58 16.68 -29.75
CA VAL A 158 -38.33 17.00 -30.95
C VAL A 158 -39.06 18.31 -30.67
N ASP A 159 -38.76 19.36 -31.44
CA ASP A 159 -39.50 20.62 -31.34
C ASP A 159 -40.95 20.47 -31.82
N GLU A 160 -41.78 21.49 -31.62
CA GLU A 160 -43.20 21.49 -32.04
C GLU A 160 -43.38 21.26 -33.56
N ASP A 161 -42.33 21.49 -34.35
CA ASP A 161 -42.28 21.33 -35.81
C ASP A 161 -41.73 19.95 -36.25
N GLY A 162 -41.39 19.05 -35.32
CA GLY A 162 -40.88 17.72 -35.61
C GLY A 162 -39.38 17.64 -35.88
N ASN A 163 -38.61 18.71 -35.65
CA ASN A 163 -37.15 18.70 -35.81
C ASN A 163 -36.45 18.22 -34.54
N VAL A 164 -35.37 17.47 -34.72
CA VAL A 164 -34.50 17.03 -33.62
C VAL A 164 -33.55 18.18 -33.26
N VAL A 165 -33.76 18.78 -32.10
CA VAL A 165 -32.87 19.79 -31.51
C VAL A 165 -31.81 19.06 -30.70
N VAL A 166 -30.56 19.14 -31.16
CA VAL A 166 -29.41 18.58 -30.43
C VAL A 166 -28.79 19.69 -29.58
N GLU A 167 -29.01 19.65 -28.26
CA GLU A 167 -28.27 20.51 -27.34
C GLU A 167 -26.78 20.18 -27.39
N ARG A 168 -25.95 21.20 -27.68
CA ARG A 168 -24.50 21.05 -27.66
C ARG A 168 -24.01 21.04 -26.20
N GLY A 169 -23.18 20.05 -25.87
CA GLY A 169 -22.56 19.92 -24.54
C GLY A 169 -23.15 18.81 -23.67
N LEU A 170 -22.85 18.88 -22.37
CA LEU A 170 -23.41 17.98 -21.36
C LEU A 170 -24.71 18.59 -20.82
N PRO A 171 -25.85 17.87 -20.87
CA PRO A 171 -27.13 18.40 -20.40
C PRO A 171 -27.08 18.68 -18.89
N LEU A 172 -27.57 19.84 -18.47
CA LEU A 172 -27.70 20.18 -17.05
C LEU A 172 -29.07 19.73 -16.54
N PRO A 173 -29.15 19.02 -15.40
CA PRO A 173 -30.43 18.72 -14.79
C PRO A 173 -31.10 20.01 -14.28
N ASP A 174 -32.42 20.05 -14.33
CA ASP A 174 -33.18 21.14 -13.72
C ASP A 174 -33.16 20.98 -12.19
N LEU A 175 -32.49 21.91 -11.51
CA LEU A 175 -32.36 21.94 -10.05
C LEU A 175 -33.31 22.94 -9.41
N THR A 176 -34.26 23.52 -10.17
CA THR A 176 -35.18 24.54 -9.67
C THR A 176 -36.01 23.99 -8.51
N GLY A 177 -35.87 24.59 -7.33
CA GLY A 177 -36.58 24.18 -6.12
C GLY A 177 -36.00 22.96 -5.38
N ILE A 178 -34.85 22.45 -5.82
CA ILE A 178 -34.12 21.38 -5.13
C ILE A 178 -33.00 22.02 -4.30
N GLU A 179 -33.12 21.94 -2.98
CA GLU A 179 -32.06 22.39 -2.06
C GLU A 179 -30.81 21.52 -2.19
N PRO A 180 -29.60 22.11 -2.09
CA PRO A 180 -28.35 21.35 -2.11
C PRO A 180 -28.22 20.46 -0.86
N THR A 181 -27.72 19.25 -1.05
CA THR A 181 -27.47 18.28 0.03
C THR A 181 -26.23 18.66 0.84
N LEU A 182 -25.19 19.15 0.15
CA LEU A 182 -23.96 19.63 0.77
C LEU A 182 -23.59 21.00 0.17
N THR A 183 -22.97 21.85 0.97
CA THR A 183 -22.51 23.18 0.54
C THR A 183 -21.20 23.54 1.24
N GLY A 184 -20.36 24.35 0.60
CA GLY A 184 -19.15 24.87 1.23
C GLY A 184 -18.44 25.91 0.38
N VAL A 185 -17.21 26.23 0.77
CA VAL A 185 -16.35 27.21 0.09
C VAL A 185 -15.05 26.51 -0.33
N LEU A 186 -14.51 26.87 -1.48
CA LEU A 186 -13.21 26.39 -1.93
C LEU A 186 -12.09 27.01 -1.08
N GLY A 187 -10.97 26.29 -0.96
CA GLY A 187 -9.79 26.75 -0.21
C GLY A 187 -9.73 26.32 1.25
N ASP A 188 -10.81 25.80 1.81
CA ASP A 188 -10.79 25.09 3.10
C ASP A 188 -10.77 23.56 2.90
N ARG A 189 -11.05 22.80 3.97
CA ARG A 189 -11.14 21.33 3.90
C ARG A 189 -12.51 20.82 3.45
N SER A 190 -13.55 21.65 3.43
CA SER A 190 -14.95 21.27 3.23
C SER A 190 -15.18 20.47 1.95
N LEU A 191 -14.60 20.91 0.82
CA LEU A 191 -14.75 20.19 -0.45
C LEU A 191 -14.12 18.80 -0.38
N ARG A 192 -12.93 18.68 0.22
CA ARG A 192 -12.21 17.41 0.32
C ARG A 192 -12.96 16.41 1.19
N ASP A 193 -13.49 16.89 2.32
CA ASP A 193 -14.25 16.08 3.27
C ASP A 193 -15.54 15.58 2.60
N ALA A 194 -16.26 16.47 1.92
CA ALA A 194 -17.43 16.11 1.12
C ALA A 194 -17.09 15.09 0.03
N LEU A 195 -15.99 15.30 -0.73
CA LEU A 195 -15.55 14.35 -1.76
C LEU A 195 -15.24 12.95 -1.20
N MET A 196 -14.68 12.88 0.01
CA MET A 196 -14.42 11.61 0.69
C MET A 196 -15.73 10.94 1.13
N GLU A 197 -16.66 11.69 1.72
CA GLU A 197 -18.00 11.20 2.11
C GLU A 197 -18.76 10.65 0.90
N LEU A 198 -18.85 11.42 -0.19
CA LEU A 198 -19.48 11.01 -1.44
C LEU A 198 -18.87 9.72 -2.01
N ALA A 199 -17.55 9.55 -1.90
CA ALA A 199 -16.84 8.35 -2.35
C ALA A 199 -17.16 7.11 -1.50
N ILE A 200 -17.19 7.27 -0.17
CA ILE A 200 -17.53 6.20 0.78
C ILE A 200 -18.96 5.72 0.51
N GLU A 201 -19.90 6.66 0.46
CA GLU A 201 -21.33 6.41 0.32
C GLU A 201 -21.79 6.09 -1.12
N ARG A 202 -20.90 6.25 -2.11
CA ARG A 202 -21.18 6.04 -3.55
C ARG A 202 -22.30 6.92 -4.09
N VAL A 203 -22.34 8.16 -3.64
CA VAL A 203 -23.39 9.10 -4.02
C VAL A 203 -23.29 9.42 -5.52
N THR A 204 -24.44 9.49 -6.18
CA THR A 204 -24.59 9.99 -7.56
C THR A 204 -25.23 11.37 -7.49
N GLY A 205 -24.73 12.31 -8.28
CA GLY A 205 -25.18 13.69 -8.17
C GLY A 205 -24.41 14.69 -9.02
N LEU A 206 -24.68 15.97 -8.77
CA LEU A 206 -24.06 17.09 -9.45
C LEU A 206 -23.35 17.98 -8.44
N LEU A 207 -22.04 18.16 -8.63
CA LEU A 207 -21.26 19.19 -7.95
C LEU A 207 -21.31 20.46 -8.78
N THR A 208 -21.77 21.57 -8.20
CA THR A 208 -21.73 22.91 -8.81
C THR A 208 -20.70 23.75 -8.08
N ILE A 209 -19.88 24.49 -8.83
CA ILE A 209 -18.86 25.39 -8.29
C ILE A 209 -19.03 26.74 -8.96
N GLU A 210 -19.25 27.78 -8.16
CA GLU A 210 -19.36 29.17 -8.58
C GLU A 210 -18.09 29.91 -8.19
N TYR A 211 -17.39 30.45 -9.19
CA TYR A 211 -16.14 31.18 -8.99
C TYR A 211 -16.40 32.70 -8.93
N PRO A 212 -15.53 33.47 -8.24
CA PRO A 212 -15.69 34.93 -8.14
C PRO A 212 -15.57 35.67 -9.48
N ASP A 213 -14.93 35.05 -10.48
CA ASP A 213 -14.79 35.57 -11.85
C ASP A 213 -16.07 35.39 -12.71
N GLY A 214 -17.15 34.86 -12.12
CA GLY A 214 -18.43 34.60 -12.79
C GLY A 214 -18.46 33.28 -13.56
N LYS A 215 -17.36 32.51 -13.55
CA LYS A 215 -17.32 31.16 -14.12
C LYS A 215 -18.09 30.19 -13.22
N THR A 216 -18.87 29.31 -13.82
CA THR A 216 -19.53 28.19 -13.15
C THR A 216 -19.01 26.87 -13.69
N ARG A 217 -18.82 25.88 -12.83
CA ARG A 217 -18.36 24.54 -13.21
C ARG A 217 -19.27 23.48 -12.60
N TRP A 218 -19.61 22.48 -13.39
CA TRP A 218 -20.40 21.32 -12.99
C TRP A 218 -19.59 20.04 -13.13
N GLY A 219 -19.52 19.26 -12.05
CA GLY A 219 -18.97 17.92 -12.03
C GLY A 219 -20.09 16.90 -11.89
N TYR A 220 -20.17 15.96 -12.84
CA TYR A 220 -21.15 14.87 -12.80
C TYR A 220 -20.56 13.70 -12.03
N PHE A 221 -21.17 13.30 -10.93
CA PHE A 221 -20.69 12.23 -10.05
C PHE A 221 -21.54 10.97 -10.23
N HIS A 222 -20.87 9.84 -10.47
CA HIS A 222 -21.52 8.54 -10.49
C HIS A 222 -20.84 7.61 -9.50
N LYS A 223 -21.62 7.02 -8.59
CA LYS A 223 -21.12 6.04 -7.61
C LYS A 223 -19.91 6.54 -6.81
N GLY A 224 -19.93 7.82 -6.43
CA GLY A 224 -18.93 8.44 -5.55
C GLY A 224 -17.71 9.05 -6.25
N GLY A 225 -17.69 9.14 -7.58
CA GLY A 225 -16.60 9.81 -8.29
C GLY A 225 -17.06 10.54 -9.54
N PRO A 226 -16.35 11.59 -9.96
CA PRO A 226 -16.69 12.34 -11.15
C PRO A 226 -16.49 11.47 -12.41
N VAL A 227 -17.42 11.59 -13.35
CA VAL A 227 -17.37 10.94 -14.67
C VAL A 227 -17.16 11.95 -15.79
N ALA A 228 -17.59 13.20 -15.60
CA ALA A 228 -17.41 14.28 -16.56
C ALA A 228 -17.47 15.66 -15.89
N TRP A 229 -17.04 16.68 -16.63
CA TRP A 229 -17.07 18.09 -16.22
C TRP A 229 -17.61 18.97 -17.33
N ARG A 230 -18.33 20.03 -16.96
CA ARG A 230 -18.76 21.13 -17.83
C ARG A 230 -18.37 22.44 -17.15
N SER A 231 -17.92 23.43 -17.91
CA SER A 231 -17.66 24.78 -17.38
C SER A 231 -18.32 25.82 -18.28
N GLU A 232 -18.78 26.92 -17.69
CA GLU A 232 -19.36 28.07 -18.38
C GLU A 232 -18.80 29.37 -17.78
N PRO A 233 -18.07 30.20 -18.55
CA PRO A 233 -17.68 29.97 -19.95
C PRO A 233 -16.72 28.77 -20.09
N ILE A 234 -16.60 28.26 -21.32
CA ILE A 234 -15.75 27.11 -21.63
C ILE A 234 -14.31 27.40 -21.28
N VAL A 235 -13.70 26.48 -20.54
CA VAL A 235 -12.27 26.50 -20.25
C VAL A 235 -11.56 25.70 -21.33
N GLU A 236 -11.04 26.39 -22.33
CA GLU A 236 -10.52 25.76 -23.56
C GLU A 236 -9.36 24.78 -23.28
N ASP A 237 -8.61 25.01 -22.20
CA ASP A 237 -7.53 24.13 -21.72
C ASP A 237 -7.99 22.80 -21.13
N GLU A 238 -9.29 22.64 -20.95
CA GLU A 238 -9.91 21.44 -20.41
C GLU A 238 -10.60 20.63 -21.51
N VAL A 239 -10.67 21.16 -22.74
CA VAL A 239 -11.34 20.51 -23.88
C VAL A 239 -10.47 19.39 -24.45
N LEU A 240 -11.11 18.26 -24.75
CA LEU A 240 -10.47 17.03 -25.20
C LEU A 240 -9.53 17.26 -26.40
N GLY A 241 -10.00 17.94 -27.45
CA GLY A 241 -9.21 18.19 -28.64
C GLY A 241 -7.93 19.00 -28.38
N ILE A 242 -7.99 20.01 -27.51
CA ILE A 242 -6.82 20.83 -27.13
C ILE A 242 -5.83 20.00 -26.30
N LEU A 243 -6.32 19.20 -25.36
CA LEU A 243 -5.48 18.31 -24.57
C LEU A 243 -4.72 17.31 -25.45
N MET A 244 -5.40 16.70 -26.42
CA MET A 244 -4.77 15.76 -27.35
C MET A 244 -3.79 16.45 -28.32
N PHE A 245 -4.14 17.62 -28.85
CA PHE A 245 -3.26 18.40 -29.71
C PHE A 245 -1.97 18.80 -28.99
N ARG A 246 -2.07 19.28 -27.74
CA ARG A 246 -0.90 19.57 -26.90
C ARG A 246 -0.05 18.36 -26.57
N ALA A 247 -0.68 17.21 -26.38
CA ALA A 247 0.01 15.95 -26.16
C ALA A 247 0.68 15.40 -27.44
N GLY A 248 0.53 16.07 -28.60
CA GLY A 248 1.03 15.61 -29.89
C GLY A 248 0.29 14.39 -30.44
N GLN A 249 -0.93 14.13 -29.95
CA GLN A 249 -1.79 13.01 -30.36
C GLN A 249 -2.76 13.38 -31.48
N LEU A 250 -2.90 14.66 -31.79
CA LEU A 250 -3.63 15.18 -32.94
C LEU A 250 -2.74 16.14 -33.70
N THR A 251 -2.83 16.13 -35.03
CA THR A 251 -2.34 17.23 -35.85
C THR A 251 -3.34 18.38 -35.86
N ARG A 252 -2.89 19.56 -36.31
CA ARG A 252 -3.76 20.72 -36.47
C ARG A 252 -4.90 20.45 -37.44
N GLU A 253 -4.60 19.79 -38.55
CA GLU A 253 -5.55 19.45 -39.60
C GLU A 253 -6.61 18.49 -39.06
N GLN A 254 -6.21 17.47 -38.29
CA GLN A 254 -7.13 16.54 -37.64
C GLN A 254 -8.04 17.24 -36.63
N LEU A 255 -7.49 18.17 -35.84
CA LEU A 255 -8.28 18.96 -34.90
C LEU A 255 -9.29 19.84 -35.64
N GLU A 256 -8.87 20.58 -36.67
CA GLU A 256 -9.78 21.41 -37.48
C GLU A 256 -10.87 20.58 -38.19
N GLN A 257 -10.52 19.42 -38.73
CA GLN A 257 -11.47 18.49 -39.33
C GLN A 257 -12.47 17.96 -38.31
N SER A 258 -12.03 17.62 -37.09
CA SER A 258 -12.93 17.15 -36.02
C SER A 258 -13.94 18.22 -35.62
N LEU A 259 -13.52 19.49 -35.58
CA LEU A 259 -14.40 20.61 -35.25
C LEU A 259 -15.41 20.88 -36.36
N ASN A 260 -15.01 20.76 -37.63
CA ASN A 260 -15.93 20.90 -38.76
C ASN A 260 -16.96 19.76 -38.76
N LEU A 261 -16.55 18.52 -38.47
CA LEU A 261 -17.45 17.38 -38.40
C LEU A 261 -18.42 17.50 -37.21
N MET A 262 -17.92 17.97 -36.06
CA MET A 262 -18.74 18.32 -34.90
C MET A 262 -19.82 19.35 -35.24
N GLU A 263 -19.46 20.38 -36.01
CA GLU A 263 -20.39 21.43 -36.44
C GLU A 263 -21.43 20.93 -37.45
N GLN A 264 -21.03 20.07 -38.39
CA GLN A 264 -21.90 19.53 -39.45
C GLN A 264 -22.88 18.48 -38.93
N ASN A 265 -22.39 17.56 -38.09
CA ASN A 265 -23.15 16.40 -37.64
C ASN A 265 -23.84 16.62 -36.29
N GLY A 266 -23.49 17.69 -35.56
CA GLY A 266 -23.99 17.93 -34.21
C GLY A 266 -23.54 16.89 -33.18
N CYS A 267 -22.50 16.12 -33.48
CA CYS A 267 -21.94 15.11 -32.58
C CYS A 267 -20.95 15.75 -31.58
N ARG A 268 -20.44 14.99 -30.61
CA ARG A 268 -19.36 15.46 -29.73
C ARG A 268 -18.01 15.33 -30.41
N GLN A 269 -17.05 16.17 -30.05
CA GLN A 269 -15.70 16.11 -30.63
C GLN A 269 -15.06 14.71 -30.52
N GLY A 270 -15.26 14.00 -29.40
CA GLY A 270 -14.76 12.64 -29.24
C GLY A 270 -15.39 11.64 -30.22
N GLU A 271 -16.67 11.81 -30.55
CA GLU A 271 -17.39 10.99 -31.53
C GLU A 271 -16.88 11.30 -32.94
N ALA A 272 -16.70 12.59 -33.26
CA ALA A 272 -16.10 13.03 -34.52
C ALA A 272 -14.71 12.43 -34.74
N LEU A 273 -13.85 12.42 -33.72
CA LEU A 273 -12.51 11.84 -33.80
C LEU A 273 -12.51 10.31 -34.03
N VAL A 274 -13.51 9.61 -33.50
CA VAL A 274 -13.72 8.17 -33.75
C VAL A 274 -14.23 7.94 -35.18
N GLU A 275 -15.20 8.74 -35.63
CA GLU A 275 -15.75 8.68 -36.99
C GLU A 275 -14.69 8.95 -38.06
N MET A 276 -13.78 9.88 -37.80
CA MET A 276 -12.63 10.16 -38.66
C MET A 276 -11.56 9.04 -38.64
N GLY A 277 -11.68 8.04 -37.77
CA GLY A 277 -10.69 6.96 -37.62
C GLY A 277 -9.37 7.42 -37.00
N VAL A 278 -9.34 8.60 -36.37
CA VAL A 278 -8.13 9.15 -35.73
C VAL A 278 -7.83 8.44 -34.41
N ILE A 279 -8.89 8.07 -33.67
CA ILE A 279 -8.80 7.27 -32.45
C ILE A 279 -9.82 6.14 -32.45
N ALA A 280 -9.50 5.06 -31.75
CA ALA A 280 -10.46 3.99 -31.47
C ALA A 280 -11.40 4.37 -30.30
N PHE A 281 -12.60 3.77 -30.26
CA PHE A 281 -13.54 4.00 -29.15
C PHE A 281 -12.96 3.66 -27.76
N ALA A 282 -12.16 2.59 -27.66
CA ALA A 282 -11.48 2.25 -26.40
C ALA A 282 -10.47 3.33 -25.97
N GLN A 283 -9.78 3.97 -26.93
CA GLN A 283 -8.89 5.10 -26.65
C GLN A 283 -9.70 6.33 -26.20
N LEU A 284 -10.86 6.60 -26.82
CA LEU A 284 -11.75 7.67 -26.39
C LEU A 284 -12.14 7.54 -24.91
N VAL A 285 -12.54 6.34 -24.46
CA VAL A 285 -12.88 6.09 -23.05
C VAL A 285 -11.72 6.43 -22.12
N MET A 286 -10.50 6.00 -22.46
CA MET A 286 -9.29 6.32 -21.69
C MET A 286 -8.98 7.82 -21.67
N LEU A 287 -9.14 8.50 -22.81
CA LEU A 287 -8.85 9.93 -22.94
C LEU A 287 -9.85 10.78 -22.16
N LEU A 288 -11.15 10.43 -22.21
CA LEU A 288 -12.18 11.08 -21.39
C LEU A 288 -11.93 10.88 -19.89
N GLN A 289 -11.49 9.67 -19.48
CA GLN A 289 -11.09 9.44 -18.09
C GLN A 289 -9.91 10.35 -17.68
N LYS A 290 -8.89 10.48 -18.53
CA LYS A 290 -7.74 11.37 -18.27
C LYS A 290 -8.13 12.85 -18.24
N GLN A 291 -9.02 13.29 -19.15
CA GLN A 291 -9.57 14.63 -19.15
C GLN A 291 -10.32 14.91 -17.84
N CYS A 292 -11.19 13.98 -17.42
CA CYS A 292 -11.92 14.08 -16.16
C CYS A 292 -10.97 14.17 -14.96
N GLU A 293 -9.91 13.34 -14.94
CA GLU A 293 -8.88 13.37 -13.90
C GLU A 293 -8.11 14.70 -13.89
N PHE A 294 -7.74 15.22 -15.07
CA PHE A 294 -7.07 16.51 -15.20
C PHE A 294 -7.91 17.65 -14.64
N VAL A 295 -9.20 17.73 -15.00
CA VAL A 295 -10.10 18.78 -14.49
C VAL A 295 -10.32 18.62 -12.99
N PHE A 296 -10.55 17.38 -12.50
CA PHE A 296 -10.70 17.11 -11.07
C PHE A 296 -9.48 17.57 -10.26
N GLN A 297 -8.25 17.30 -10.75
CA GLN A 297 -7.04 17.76 -10.08
C GLN A 297 -6.91 19.29 -10.02
N ARG A 298 -7.45 20.02 -11.01
CA ARG A 298 -7.52 21.49 -10.95
C ARG A 298 -8.53 21.95 -9.93
N VAL A 299 -9.75 21.39 -9.95
CA VAL A 299 -10.83 21.70 -9.00
C VAL A 299 -10.37 21.53 -7.55
N VAL A 300 -9.68 20.44 -7.23
CA VAL A 300 -9.18 20.18 -5.86
C VAL A 300 -8.08 21.17 -5.42
N ARG A 301 -7.42 21.85 -6.37
CA ARG A 301 -6.38 22.86 -6.09
C ARG A 301 -6.92 24.28 -6.04
N ASP A 302 -8.13 24.51 -6.54
CA ASP A 302 -8.74 25.83 -6.52
C ASP A 302 -9.01 26.26 -5.08
N ASN A 303 -8.71 27.52 -4.76
CA ASN A 303 -8.78 28.06 -3.40
C ASN A 303 -9.81 29.19 -3.23
N GLN A 304 -10.65 29.42 -4.25
CA GLN A 304 -11.66 30.47 -4.26
C GLN A 304 -12.90 30.00 -5.02
N GLY A 305 -14.07 30.31 -4.47
CA GLY A 305 -15.39 29.96 -5.02
C GLY A 305 -16.28 29.30 -3.97
N ALA A 306 -17.58 29.23 -4.25
CA ALA A 306 -18.54 28.47 -3.46
C ALA A 306 -18.89 27.18 -4.21
N TRP A 307 -19.21 26.12 -3.46
CA TRP A 307 -19.62 24.85 -4.07
C TRP A 307 -20.89 24.31 -3.41
N THR A 308 -21.70 23.63 -4.21
CA THR A 308 -22.89 22.90 -3.77
C THR A 308 -22.92 21.52 -4.38
N PHE A 309 -23.52 20.56 -3.70
CA PHE A 309 -23.73 19.21 -4.23
C PHE A 309 -25.20 18.83 -4.13
N HIS A 310 -25.79 18.40 -5.24
CA HIS A 310 -27.15 17.89 -5.32
C HIS A 310 -27.13 16.40 -5.61
N VAL A 311 -27.73 15.60 -4.72
CA VAL A 311 -27.94 14.17 -4.97
C VAL A 311 -28.98 13.99 -6.07
N LEU A 312 -28.70 13.06 -7.00
CA LEU A 312 -29.59 12.72 -8.10
C LEU A 312 -29.81 11.21 -8.13
N ASP A 313 -31.04 10.79 -8.43
CA ASP A 313 -31.37 9.37 -8.63
C ASP A 313 -30.62 8.80 -9.84
N GLU A 314 -30.62 9.55 -10.94
CA GLU A 314 -29.90 9.22 -12.17
C GLU A 314 -29.26 10.47 -12.78
N LEU A 315 -28.16 10.26 -13.50
CA LEU A 315 -27.52 11.32 -14.27
C LEU A 315 -28.28 11.58 -15.57
N PRO A 316 -28.24 12.80 -16.13
CA PRO A 316 -29.02 13.16 -17.31
C PRO A 316 -28.61 12.39 -18.58
N GLU A 317 -27.45 11.73 -18.56
CA GLU A 317 -27.06 10.78 -19.59
C GLU A 317 -26.12 9.69 -19.05
N ARG A 318 -25.88 8.66 -19.87
CA ARG A 318 -24.89 7.63 -19.60
C ARG A 318 -23.51 8.08 -20.06
N PHE A 319 -22.60 8.20 -19.11
CA PHE A 319 -21.20 8.51 -19.38
C PHE A 319 -20.42 7.23 -19.72
N VAL A 320 -19.60 7.30 -20.77
CA VAL A 320 -18.75 6.18 -21.19
C VAL A 320 -17.47 6.06 -20.35
N SER A 321 -17.03 7.16 -19.74
CA SER A 321 -15.88 7.20 -18.84
C SER A 321 -16.24 6.57 -17.49
N PRO A 322 -15.39 5.66 -16.96
CA PRO A 322 -15.59 5.17 -15.60
C PRO A 322 -15.37 6.28 -14.57
N ALA A 323 -16.10 6.23 -13.46
CA ALA A 323 -15.94 7.18 -12.36
C ALA A 323 -14.51 7.17 -11.81
N LEU A 324 -13.98 8.35 -11.52
CA LEU A 324 -12.65 8.46 -10.92
C LEU A 324 -12.65 7.92 -9.48
N ARG A 325 -11.54 7.29 -9.10
CA ARG A 325 -11.31 6.85 -7.72
C ARG A 325 -10.83 8.04 -6.89
N VAL A 326 -11.77 8.88 -6.47
CA VAL A 326 -11.50 10.12 -5.71
C VAL A 326 -10.52 9.91 -4.55
N PRO A 327 -10.68 8.90 -3.65
CA PRO A 327 -9.75 8.72 -2.54
C PRO A 327 -8.32 8.43 -2.97
N SER A 328 -8.14 7.67 -4.06
CA SER A 328 -6.81 7.39 -4.63
C SER A 328 -6.11 8.65 -5.14
N LEU A 329 -6.88 9.54 -5.77
CA LEU A 329 -6.35 10.79 -6.32
C LEU A 329 -6.00 11.78 -5.22
N LEU A 330 -6.90 11.96 -4.25
CA LEU A 330 -6.67 12.81 -3.09
C LEU A 330 -5.48 12.32 -2.26
N PHE A 331 -5.39 11.02 -1.98
CA PHE A 331 -4.27 10.45 -1.26
C PHE A 331 -2.93 10.70 -1.96
N ARG A 332 -2.86 10.51 -3.28
CA ARG A 332 -1.62 10.81 -4.03
C ARG A 332 -1.29 12.29 -4.05
N ALA A 333 -2.28 13.16 -4.17
CA ALA A 333 -2.09 14.60 -4.10
C ALA A 333 -1.51 15.00 -2.75
N LEU A 334 -2.06 14.48 -1.65
CA LEU A 334 -1.57 14.70 -0.29
C LEU A 334 -0.17 14.13 -0.07
N ARG A 335 0.10 12.93 -0.55
CA ARG A 335 1.42 12.31 -0.45
C ARG A 335 2.49 13.08 -1.20
N ASN A 336 2.14 13.77 -2.28
CA ASN A 336 3.05 14.68 -2.96
C ASN A 336 3.20 16.00 -2.20
N TYR A 337 2.09 16.59 -1.72
CA TYR A 337 2.11 17.80 -0.92
C TYR A 337 3.00 17.68 0.34
N VAL A 338 2.92 16.54 1.05
CA VAL A 338 3.74 16.32 2.25
C VAL A 338 5.24 16.24 1.95
N LYS A 339 5.65 15.87 0.73
CA LYS A 339 7.09 15.85 0.38
C LYS A 339 7.70 17.24 0.44
N ASP A 340 6.89 18.27 0.20
CA ASP A 340 7.31 19.67 0.20
C ASP A 340 7.06 20.35 1.56
N MET A 341 6.40 19.67 2.51
CA MET A 341 6.10 20.19 3.84
C MET A 341 7.37 20.17 4.73
N PRO A 342 7.66 21.26 5.47
CA PRO A 342 8.73 21.27 6.46
C PRO A 342 8.57 20.15 7.50
N ALA A 343 9.67 19.45 7.81
CA ALA A 343 9.64 18.31 8.71
C ALA A 343 9.14 18.67 10.13
N GLU A 344 9.42 19.88 10.60
CA GLU A 344 8.97 20.39 11.90
C GLU A 344 7.46 20.62 11.93
N GLU A 345 6.88 21.13 10.84
CA GLU A 345 5.44 21.33 10.69
C GLU A 345 4.72 19.97 10.71
N LEU A 346 5.18 19.03 9.89
CA LEU A 346 4.63 17.68 9.85
C LEU A 346 4.71 17.00 11.22
N ALA A 347 5.86 17.08 11.89
CA ALA A 347 6.03 16.52 13.23
C ALA A 347 5.08 17.21 14.24
N GLY A 348 4.90 18.53 14.13
CA GLY A 348 3.98 19.31 14.95
C GLY A 348 2.54 18.80 14.85
N THR A 349 2.06 18.51 13.63
CA THR A 349 0.70 17.99 13.41
C THR A 349 0.48 16.59 13.99
N LEU A 350 1.52 15.74 14.00
CA LEU A 350 1.42 14.36 14.50
C LEU A 350 1.70 14.22 16.00
N ARG A 351 2.36 15.20 16.61
CA ARG A 351 2.79 15.18 18.01
C ARG A 351 1.66 14.87 19.02
N PRO A 352 0.44 15.42 18.90
CA PRO A 352 -0.64 15.13 19.85
C PRO A 352 -1.07 13.65 19.86
N TRP A 353 -0.79 12.91 18.79
CA TRP A 353 -1.26 11.55 18.58
C TRP A 353 -0.22 10.48 18.91
N LEU A 354 1.01 10.87 19.28
CA LEU A 354 2.14 9.94 19.49
C LEU A 354 1.84 8.81 20.49
N ASP A 355 1.06 9.11 21.52
CA ASP A 355 0.71 8.17 22.60
C ASP A 355 -0.63 7.45 22.38
N LYS A 356 -1.33 7.75 21.28
CA LYS A 356 -2.61 7.12 20.91
C LYS A 356 -2.38 5.93 19.99
N TYR A 357 -3.22 4.92 20.11
CA TYR A 357 -3.30 3.78 19.21
C TYR A 357 -3.90 4.18 17.86
N VAL A 358 -3.27 3.71 16.78
CA VAL A 358 -3.68 4.02 15.40
C VAL A 358 -4.62 2.94 14.89
N TYR A 359 -5.76 3.36 14.35
CA TYR A 359 -6.77 2.46 13.79
C TYR A 359 -7.25 2.94 12.43
N TRP A 360 -7.70 1.99 11.61
CA TRP A 360 -8.60 2.31 10.51
C TRP A 360 -9.94 2.79 11.03
N VAL A 361 -10.50 3.81 10.40
CA VAL A 361 -11.88 4.24 10.61
C VAL A 361 -12.82 3.13 10.12
N ASP A 362 -13.93 2.91 10.83
CA ASP A 362 -14.90 1.88 10.48
C ASP A 362 -15.50 2.15 9.08
N GLY A 363 -15.62 1.12 8.25
CA GLY A 363 -16.09 1.25 6.86
C GLY A 363 -15.05 1.75 5.85
N SER A 364 -13.85 2.18 6.28
CA SER A 364 -12.78 2.63 5.38
C SER A 364 -12.20 1.54 4.47
N GLN A 365 -12.37 0.25 4.81
CA GLN A 365 -11.74 -0.87 4.11
C GLN A 365 -11.98 -0.84 2.60
N ARG A 366 -13.22 -0.53 2.16
CA ARG A 366 -13.53 -0.48 0.72
C ARG A 366 -12.73 0.59 0.00
N VAL A 367 -12.58 1.76 0.63
CA VAL A 367 -11.78 2.86 0.09
C VAL A 367 -10.31 2.46 0.00
N LEU A 368 -9.78 1.80 1.05
CA LEU A 368 -8.40 1.31 1.08
C LEU A 368 -8.14 0.27 -0.02
N ASP A 369 -9.10 -0.61 -0.31
CA ASP A 369 -8.98 -1.63 -1.37
C ASP A 369 -8.99 -1.00 -2.78
N GLU A 370 -9.67 0.12 -2.95
CA GLU A 370 -9.71 0.86 -4.23
C GLU A 370 -8.42 1.67 -4.46
N MET A 371 -7.66 1.96 -3.40
CA MET A 371 -6.40 2.68 -3.44
C MET A 371 -5.31 1.83 -4.11
N LYS A 372 -4.71 2.39 -5.15
CA LYS A 372 -3.55 1.79 -5.83
C LYS A 372 -2.29 2.05 -5.01
N THR A 373 -1.99 1.15 -4.08
CA THR A 373 -0.80 1.16 -3.23
C THR A 373 0.39 0.46 -3.88
N ASN A 374 1.61 0.88 -3.53
CA ASN A 374 2.83 0.12 -3.83
C ASN A 374 3.11 -0.95 -2.74
N ALA A 375 4.20 -1.70 -2.86
CA ALA A 375 4.56 -2.77 -1.91
C ALA A 375 4.78 -2.25 -0.47
N GLU A 376 5.45 -1.11 -0.32
CA GLU A 376 5.71 -0.50 0.99
C GLU A 376 4.41 -0.03 1.65
N GLU A 377 3.56 0.65 0.89
CA GLU A 377 2.27 1.18 1.36
C GLU A 377 1.32 0.04 1.74
N THR A 378 1.32 -1.05 0.97
CA THR A 378 0.55 -2.27 1.27
C THR A 378 1.06 -2.93 2.55
N GLY A 379 2.38 -2.98 2.75
CA GLY A 379 2.99 -3.45 4.00
C GLY A 379 2.56 -2.61 5.20
N PHE A 380 2.58 -1.29 5.05
CA PHE A 380 2.13 -0.35 6.08
C PHE A 380 0.65 -0.56 6.42
N PHE A 381 -0.19 -0.74 5.40
CA PHE A 381 -1.62 -0.94 5.61
C PHE A 381 -1.89 -2.23 6.38
N LYS A 382 -1.15 -3.29 6.05
CA LYS A 382 -1.20 -4.58 6.74
C LYS A 382 -0.75 -4.45 8.20
N ILE A 383 0.27 -3.62 8.50
CA ILE A 383 0.72 -3.39 9.88
C ILE A 383 -0.42 -2.83 10.72
N ILE A 384 -1.08 -1.75 10.27
CA ILE A 384 -2.21 -1.14 10.98
C ILE A 384 -3.41 -2.11 11.06
N ALA A 385 -3.67 -2.88 10.00
CA ALA A 385 -4.78 -3.84 9.99
C ALA A 385 -4.56 -5.01 10.96
N THR A 386 -3.32 -5.43 11.19
CA THR A 386 -2.99 -6.64 11.97
C THR A 386 -2.57 -6.37 13.40
N THR A 387 -2.00 -5.21 13.70
CA THR A 387 -1.45 -4.89 15.02
C THR A 387 -1.82 -3.48 15.44
N SER A 388 -2.31 -3.33 16.67
CA SER A 388 -2.59 -2.04 17.29
C SER A 388 -1.32 -1.48 17.90
N TYR A 389 -0.71 -0.53 17.21
CA TYR A 389 0.45 0.22 17.72
C TYR A 389 0.03 1.62 18.13
N ARG A 390 0.65 2.14 19.19
CA ARG A 390 0.69 3.59 19.39
C ARG A 390 1.45 4.23 18.23
N LEU A 391 1.12 5.46 17.87
CA LEU A 391 1.78 6.11 16.74
C LEU A 391 3.31 6.15 16.90
N ARG A 392 3.83 6.35 18.12
CA ARG A 392 5.28 6.28 18.40
C ARG A 392 5.91 4.91 18.12
N GLU A 393 5.16 3.83 18.35
CA GLU A 393 5.60 2.45 18.12
C GLU A 393 5.50 2.12 16.63
N LEU A 394 4.46 2.62 15.96
CA LEU A 394 4.29 2.47 14.53
C LEU A 394 5.48 3.03 13.76
N PHE A 395 6.09 4.13 14.20
CA PHE A 395 7.35 4.65 13.62
C PHE A 395 8.55 3.71 13.76
N ALA A 396 8.56 2.81 14.74
CA ALA A 396 9.63 1.84 14.95
C ALA A 396 9.38 0.53 14.18
N TYR A 397 8.12 0.14 14.01
CA TYR A 397 7.73 -1.12 13.37
C TYR A 397 7.27 -0.98 11.91
N SER A 398 7.07 0.24 11.43
CA SER A 398 6.76 0.52 10.03
C SER A 398 7.84 -0.04 9.10
N ASN A 399 7.40 -0.60 7.97
CA ASN A 399 8.27 -1.03 6.89
C ASN A 399 8.74 0.13 6.00
N MET A 400 8.41 1.38 6.36
CA MET A 400 8.79 2.60 5.65
C MET A 400 9.75 3.43 6.52
N SER A 401 10.50 4.36 5.91
CA SER A 401 11.32 5.32 6.66
C SER A 401 10.46 6.19 7.60
N ARG A 402 11.07 6.87 8.58
CA ARG A 402 10.33 7.75 9.50
C ARG A 402 9.60 8.89 8.78
N SER A 403 10.24 9.53 7.80
CA SER A 403 9.62 10.60 7.02
C SER A 403 8.47 10.08 6.15
N ALA A 404 8.66 8.93 5.51
CA ALA A 404 7.63 8.30 4.69
C ALA A 404 6.44 7.82 5.55
N THR A 405 6.71 7.26 6.74
CA THR A 405 5.70 6.87 7.72
C THR A 405 4.91 8.08 8.22
N ALA A 406 5.59 9.19 8.54
CA ALA A 406 4.94 10.41 8.98
C ALA A 406 3.99 10.94 7.89
N GLY A 407 4.47 11.03 6.66
CA GLY A 407 3.64 11.49 5.55
C GLY A 407 2.49 10.53 5.22
N MET A 408 2.70 9.22 5.40
CA MET A 408 1.64 8.22 5.26
C MET A 408 0.54 8.41 6.31
N VAL A 409 0.91 8.46 7.60
CA VAL A 409 -0.03 8.66 8.70
C VAL A 409 -0.77 9.98 8.52
N TRP A 410 -0.05 11.06 8.22
CA TRP A 410 -0.65 12.37 8.02
C TRP A 410 -1.64 12.36 6.85
N SER A 411 -1.27 11.82 5.68
CA SER A 411 -2.17 11.78 4.52
C SER A 411 -3.42 10.94 4.78
N LEU A 412 -3.32 9.82 5.50
CA LEU A 412 -4.47 9.00 5.82
C LEU A 412 -5.36 9.63 6.91
N ALA A 413 -4.76 10.27 7.91
CA ALA A 413 -5.50 11.02 8.92
C ALA A 413 -6.21 12.24 8.31
N ASP A 414 -5.56 12.93 7.38
CA ASP A 414 -6.12 14.07 6.63
C ASP A 414 -7.36 13.68 5.81
N LEU A 415 -7.41 12.44 5.32
CA LEU A 415 -8.55 11.87 4.60
C LEU A 415 -9.58 11.19 5.51
N HIS A 416 -9.45 11.33 6.82
CA HIS A 416 -10.33 10.65 7.79
C HIS A 416 -10.39 9.13 7.61
N LEU A 417 -9.27 8.51 7.18
CA LEU A 417 -9.14 7.06 7.08
C LEU A 417 -8.50 6.46 8.34
N LEU A 418 -7.86 7.28 9.17
CA LEU A 418 -7.29 6.88 10.46
C LEU A 418 -8.00 7.54 11.64
N ASP A 419 -8.09 6.78 12.72
CA ASP A 419 -8.57 7.19 14.03
C ASP A 419 -7.48 6.96 15.09
N PHE A 420 -7.46 7.79 16.12
CA PHE A 420 -6.46 7.79 17.19
C PHE A 420 -7.14 7.65 18.55
N ARG A 421 -6.97 6.50 19.20
CA ARG A 421 -7.68 6.16 20.45
C ARG A 421 -6.73 5.96 21.62
N ASP A 422 -7.21 6.21 22.83
CA ASP A 422 -6.44 5.99 24.07
C ASP A 422 -6.25 4.51 24.40
N GLU A 423 -7.24 3.70 24.07
CA GLU A 423 -7.30 2.29 24.45
C GLU A 423 -6.96 1.38 23.27
N GLU A 424 -6.30 0.26 23.58
CA GLU A 424 -6.18 -0.84 22.64
C GLU A 424 -7.58 -1.45 22.45
N ALA A 425 -8.07 -1.58 21.22
CA ALA A 425 -9.42 -2.06 20.97
C ALA A 425 -9.55 -3.52 21.43
N ASP A 426 -10.30 -3.73 22.51
CA ASP A 426 -10.45 -5.02 23.22
C ASP A 426 -10.70 -6.20 22.27
N ALA A 427 -11.52 -6.03 21.24
CA ALA A 427 -11.88 -7.11 20.31
C ALA A 427 -10.68 -7.68 19.51
N ARG A 428 -9.76 -6.83 19.05
CA ARG A 428 -8.59 -7.27 18.27
C ARG A 428 -7.49 -7.85 19.15
N ASN A 429 -7.31 -7.29 20.35
CA ASN A 429 -6.41 -7.86 21.35
C ASN A 429 -6.89 -9.26 21.77
N VAL A 430 -8.20 -9.42 22.00
CA VAL A 430 -8.84 -10.71 22.29
C VAL A 430 -8.64 -11.72 21.15
N GLU A 431 -8.78 -11.32 19.88
CA GLU A 431 -8.55 -12.23 18.74
C GLU A 431 -7.08 -12.66 18.60
N ARG A 432 -6.14 -11.73 18.78
CA ARG A 432 -4.70 -12.04 18.79
C ARG A 432 -4.35 -13.00 19.92
N LEU A 433 -4.83 -12.73 21.13
CA LEU A 433 -4.65 -13.59 22.29
C LEU A 433 -5.27 -14.98 22.05
N ALA A 434 -6.42 -15.06 21.40
CA ALA A 434 -7.04 -16.33 21.02
C ALA A 434 -6.14 -17.16 20.08
N ARG A 435 -5.47 -16.53 19.10
CA ARG A 435 -4.52 -17.22 18.20
C ARG A 435 -3.30 -17.75 18.96
N VAL A 436 -2.70 -16.93 19.83
CA VAL A 436 -1.57 -17.34 20.68
C VAL A 436 -1.95 -18.52 21.59
N LEU A 437 -3.16 -18.49 22.16
CA LEU A 437 -3.70 -19.59 22.95
C LEU A 437 -3.89 -20.86 22.12
N ALA A 438 -4.39 -20.75 20.90
CA ALA A 438 -4.57 -21.90 20.00
C ALA A 438 -3.23 -22.57 19.65
N ASP A 439 -2.21 -21.79 19.30
CA ASP A 439 -0.87 -22.29 19.00
C ASP A 439 -0.24 -22.99 20.22
N ARG A 440 -0.33 -22.36 21.40
CA ARG A 440 0.15 -22.96 22.67
C ARG A 440 -0.60 -24.25 23.01
N ARG A 441 -1.92 -24.29 22.86
CA ARG A 441 -2.71 -25.51 23.08
C ARG A 441 -2.26 -26.64 22.16
N MET A 442 -2.02 -26.33 20.89
CA MET A 442 -1.53 -27.33 19.92
C MET A 442 -0.12 -27.84 20.28
N ALA A 443 0.76 -26.95 20.75
CA ALA A 443 2.09 -27.35 21.24
C ALA A 443 1.99 -28.27 22.46
N VAL A 444 1.12 -27.98 23.43
CA VAL A 444 0.92 -28.83 24.62
C VAL A 444 0.33 -30.19 24.30
N VAL A 445 -0.57 -30.29 23.31
CA VAL A 445 -1.13 -31.58 22.88
C VAL A 445 -0.08 -32.47 22.21
N LYS A 446 0.85 -31.88 21.46
CA LYS A 446 1.90 -32.62 20.75
C LYS A 446 3.17 -32.84 21.58
N GLY A 447 3.36 -32.02 22.61
CA GLY A 447 4.59 -31.94 23.38
C GLY A 447 4.59 -32.76 24.66
N THR A 448 5.71 -32.68 25.37
CA THR A 448 5.90 -33.33 26.67
C THR A 448 5.32 -32.47 27.80
N LEU A 449 5.16 -33.05 29.01
CA LEU A 449 4.74 -32.27 30.18
C LEU A 449 5.76 -31.17 30.54
N PHE A 450 7.03 -31.34 30.19
CA PHE A 450 8.06 -30.31 30.38
C PHE A 450 7.79 -29.13 29.45
N GLU A 451 7.56 -29.41 28.16
CA GLU A 451 7.21 -28.39 27.16
C GLU A 451 5.90 -27.69 27.50
N ALA A 452 4.95 -28.40 28.11
CA ALA A 452 3.70 -27.80 28.58
C ALA A 452 3.93 -26.65 29.58
N LEU A 453 4.98 -26.72 30.40
CA LEU A 453 5.35 -25.66 31.34
C LEU A 453 6.44 -24.72 30.82
N ASP A 454 6.75 -24.74 29.53
CA ASP A 454 7.90 -24.06 28.92
C ASP A 454 9.24 -24.43 29.62
N LEU A 455 9.43 -25.72 29.97
CA LEU A 455 10.61 -26.24 30.65
C LEU A 455 11.40 -27.21 29.77
N HIS A 456 12.72 -27.23 29.96
CA HIS A 456 13.56 -28.30 29.44
C HIS A 456 13.46 -29.53 30.36
N TRP A 457 13.60 -30.74 29.80
CA TRP A 457 13.47 -31.99 30.57
C TRP A 457 14.51 -32.16 31.69
N ILE A 458 15.60 -31.39 31.70
CA ILE A 458 16.63 -31.39 32.76
C ILE A 458 16.26 -30.52 33.98
N CYS A 459 15.06 -29.95 34.00
CA CYS A 459 14.67 -28.97 35.01
C CYS A 459 14.61 -29.56 36.44
N THR A 460 14.80 -28.66 37.40
CA THR A 460 14.69 -28.89 38.85
C THR A 460 13.32 -28.47 39.37
N SER A 461 12.99 -28.88 40.61
CA SER A 461 11.72 -28.51 41.27
C SER A 461 11.55 -26.99 41.41
N VAL A 462 12.65 -26.25 41.60
CA VAL A 462 12.63 -24.78 41.71
C VAL A 462 12.20 -24.14 40.39
N GLU A 463 12.71 -24.65 39.27
CA GLU A 463 12.34 -24.17 37.92
C GLU A 463 10.87 -24.52 37.61
N VAL A 464 10.41 -25.71 38.02
CA VAL A 464 8.99 -26.11 37.89
C VAL A 464 8.07 -25.16 38.67
N GLU A 465 8.38 -24.86 39.92
CA GLU A 465 7.58 -23.93 40.74
C GLU A 465 7.59 -22.49 40.18
N THR A 466 8.73 -22.07 39.62
CA THR A 466 8.86 -20.74 38.99
C THR A 466 8.03 -20.65 37.71
N ALA A 467 8.09 -21.67 36.86
CA ALA A 467 7.29 -21.74 35.65
C ALA A 467 5.79 -21.78 35.97
N TRP A 468 5.39 -22.57 36.97
CA TRP A 468 4.00 -22.64 37.41
C TRP A 468 3.48 -21.29 37.92
N ARG A 469 4.24 -20.58 38.76
CA ARG A 469 3.82 -19.26 39.27
C ARG A 469 3.58 -18.26 38.13
N ARG A 470 4.44 -18.27 37.11
CA ARG A 470 4.30 -17.44 35.91
C ARG A 470 3.05 -17.80 35.12
N LEU A 471 2.91 -19.08 34.74
CA LEU A 471 1.84 -19.55 33.86
C LEU A 471 0.47 -19.54 34.54
N SER A 472 0.40 -19.85 35.84
CA SER A 472 -0.85 -19.78 36.60
C SER A 472 -1.36 -18.36 36.78
N GLY A 473 -0.48 -17.36 36.87
CA GLY A 473 -0.87 -15.95 36.84
C GLY A 473 -1.39 -15.50 35.47
N GLU A 474 -0.81 -16.02 34.39
CA GLU A 474 -1.14 -15.62 33.01
C GLU A 474 -2.42 -16.27 32.46
N TYR A 475 -2.69 -17.53 32.83
CA TYR A 475 -3.79 -18.35 32.32
C TYR A 475 -4.80 -18.77 33.39
N GLY A 476 -4.61 -18.39 34.65
CA GLY A 476 -5.50 -18.78 35.75
C GLY A 476 -6.83 -18.01 35.77
N PRO A 477 -7.73 -18.36 36.70
CA PRO A 477 -9.08 -17.78 36.78
C PRO A 477 -9.12 -16.25 36.90
N GLY A 478 -8.12 -15.66 37.55
CA GLY A 478 -7.99 -14.20 37.68
C GLY A 478 -7.64 -13.46 36.38
N SER A 479 -7.30 -14.18 35.30
CA SER A 479 -6.93 -13.59 34.01
C SER A 479 -8.10 -13.49 33.02
N HIS A 480 -9.29 -14.02 33.34
CA HIS A 480 -10.39 -14.18 32.36
C HIS A 480 -10.81 -12.88 31.67
N ALA A 481 -10.77 -11.74 32.37
CA ALA A 481 -11.08 -10.43 31.78
C ALA A 481 -10.17 -10.09 30.58
N LYS A 482 -8.89 -10.49 30.62
CA LYS A 482 -7.90 -10.28 29.54
C LYS A 482 -8.24 -11.03 28.26
N TRP A 483 -8.93 -12.17 28.35
CA TRP A 483 -9.11 -13.10 27.23
C TRP A 483 -10.45 -12.94 26.51
N GLY A 484 -11.38 -12.15 27.06
CA GLY A 484 -12.72 -11.96 26.53
C GLY A 484 -13.62 -13.18 26.73
N ALA A 485 -14.94 -12.94 26.84
CA ALA A 485 -15.93 -13.97 27.21
C ALA A 485 -15.91 -15.20 26.28
N ALA A 486 -15.65 -15.02 24.98
CA ALA A 486 -15.62 -16.09 23.99
C ALA A 486 -14.49 -17.11 24.22
N ASN A 487 -13.37 -16.72 24.85
CA ASN A 487 -12.20 -17.58 25.01
C ASN A 487 -12.04 -18.17 26.41
N VAL A 488 -12.85 -17.75 27.39
CA VAL A 488 -12.74 -18.19 28.80
C VAL A 488 -12.68 -19.72 28.91
N LYS A 489 -13.59 -20.43 28.25
CA LYS A 489 -13.63 -21.91 28.27
C LYS A 489 -12.36 -22.54 27.69
N ALA A 490 -11.77 -21.93 26.67
CA ALA A 490 -10.53 -22.42 26.06
C ALA A 490 -9.32 -22.19 26.98
N VAL A 491 -9.28 -21.05 27.68
CA VAL A 491 -8.25 -20.72 28.67
C VAL A 491 -8.34 -21.65 29.87
N GLU A 492 -9.55 -21.89 30.40
CA GLU A 492 -9.77 -22.84 31.49
C GLU A 492 -9.29 -24.24 31.13
N GLY A 493 -9.63 -24.73 29.93
CA GLY A 493 -9.15 -26.03 29.45
C GLY A 493 -7.64 -26.10 29.36
N PHE A 494 -6.98 -25.04 28.87
CA PHE A 494 -5.52 -24.97 28.82
C PHE A 494 -4.89 -24.93 30.21
N TYR A 495 -5.46 -24.15 31.13
CA TYR A 495 -5.03 -24.06 32.53
C TYR A 495 -5.09 -25.44 33.21
N GLN A 496 -6.11 -26.26 32.96
CA GLN A 496 -6.19 -27.62 33.50
C GLN A 496 -5.08 -28.53 32.95
N SER A 497 -4.71 -28.39 31.67
CA SER A 497 -3.57 -29.11 31.11
C SER A 497 -2.25 -28.70 31.80
N LEU A 498 -2.06 -27.40 32.05
CA LEU A 498 -0.89 -26.89 32.77
C LEU A 498 -0.86 -27.41 34.22
N LEU A 499 -2.00 -27.42 34.90
CA LEU A 499 -2.13 -27.92 36.26
C LEU A 499 -1.74 -29.41 36.34
N THR A 500 -2.24 -30.21 35.39
CA THR A 500 -1.91 -31.65 35.29
C THR A 500 -0.40 -31.86 35.11
N ALA A 501 0.24 -31.07 34.23
CA ALA A 501 1.69 -31.11 34.04
C ALA A 501 2.44 -30.73 35.33
N TYR A 502 2.01 -29.65 35.99
CA TYR A 502 2.60 -29.20 37.25
C TYR A 502 2.47 -30.23 38.37
N GLU A 503 1.29 -30.83 38.58
CA GLU A 503 1.07 -31.82 39.64
C GLU A 503 1.98 -33.05 39.48
N ARG A 504 2.26 -33.47 38.24
CA ARG A 504 3.17 -34.58 37.98
C ARG A 504 4.64 -34.16 38.10
N LEU A 505 5.00 -32.96 37.64
CA LEU A 505 6.40 -32.50 37.62
C LEU A 505 6.87 -31.88 38.93
N ARG A 506 5.98 -31.44 39.81
CA ARG A 506 6.35 -30.82 41.10
C ARG A 506 7.01 -31.82 42.05
N VAL A 507 6.56 -33.07 42.04
CA VAL A 507 7.08 -34.13 42.91
C VAL A 507 8.31 -34.76 42.29
N ASP A 508 9.46 -34.69 42.97
CA ASP A 508 10.75 -35.12 42.43
C ASP A 508 10.78 -36.56 41.92
N SER A 509 10.16 -37.49 42.65
CA SER A 509 10.08 -38.91 42.22
C SER A 509 9.26 -39.06 40.93
N LYS A 510 8.08 -38.45 40.86
CA LYS A 510 7.19 -38.50 39.69
C LYS A 510 7.78 -37.82 38.46
N ARG A 511 8.51 -36.71 38.66
CA ARG A 511 9.22 -36.00 37.58
C ARG A 511 10.32 -36.87 36.99
N ARG A 512 11.12 -37.55 37.81
CA ARG A 512 12.16 -38.47 37.36
C ARG A 512 11.59 -39.70 36.66
N GLU A 513 10.49 -40.25 37.18
CA GLU A 513 9.76 -41.35 36.54
C GLU A 513 9.29 -40.93 35.13
N TYR A 514 8.58 -39.80 35.02
CA TYR A 514 8.13 -39.29 33.73
C TYR A 514 9.30 -38.99 32.77
N ARG A 515 10.40 -38.43 33.27
CA ARG A 515 11.62 -38.21 32.48
C ARG A 515 12.16 -39.52 31.90
N ALA A 516 12.17 -40.61 32.67
CA ALA A 516 12.61 -41.92 32.21
C ALA A 516 11.63 -42.58 31.22
N GLU A 517 10.36 -42.16 31.19
CA GLU A 517 9.39 -42.59 30.17
C GLU A 517 9.69 -41.97 28.80
N ILE A 518 10.19 -40.74 28.76
CA ILE A 518 10.36 -39.97 27.51
C ILE A 518 11.81 -39.84 27.03
N MET A 519 12.80 -40.13 27.88
CA MET A 519 14.23 -40.04 27.57
C MET A 519 14.92 -41.38 27.78
N GLU A 520 15.88 -41.70 26.92
CA GLU A 520 16.72 -42.88 27.11
C GLU A 520 17.65 -42.71 28.33
N LYS A 521 17.82 -43.79 29.10
CA LYS A 521 18.67 -43.80 30.30
C LYS A 521 20.09 -43.27 30.03
N MET A 522 20.68 -43.66 28.90
CA MET A 522 22.02 -43.20 28.51
C MET A 522 22.09 -41.69 28.29
N GLN A 523 21.05 -41.08 27.72
CA GLN A 523 20.99 -39.62 27.50
C GLN A 523 20.87 -38.85 28.82
N ILE A 524 20.12 -39.41 29.79
CA ILE A 524 20.00 -38.85 31.14
C ILE A 524 21.37 -38.86 31.84
N GLU A 525 22.06 -40.00 31.80
CA GLU A 525 23.37 -40.18 32.45
C GLU A 525 24.44 -39.28 31.82
N GLN A 526 24.53 -39.24 30.48
CA GLN A 526 25.47 -38.36 29.77
C GLN A 526 25.21 -36.87 30.03
N SER A 527 23.94 -36.46 30.10
CA SER A 527 23.58 -35.07 30.41
C SER A 527 23.96 -34.71 31.84
N ALA A 528 23.77 -35.62 32.79
CA ALA A 528 24.18 -35.44 34.18
C ALA A 528 25.71 -35.30 34.30
N GLU A 529 26.47 -36.14 33.60
CA GLU A 529 27.94 -36.06 33.59
C GLU A 529 28.44 -34.74 32.96
N MET A 530 27.81 -34.30 31.87
CA MET A 530 28.16 -33.02 31.24
C MET A 530 27.88 -31.83 32.19
N LEU A 531 26.73 -31.83 32.86
CA LEU A 531 26.38 -30.81 33.84
C LEU A 531 27.32 -30.83 35.04
N PHE A 532 27.73 -32.01 35.50
CA PHE A 532 28.72 -32.15 36.57
C PHE A 532 30.06 -31.51 36.18
N LYS A 533 30.61 -31.82 34.99
CA LYS A 533 31.85 -31.20 34.47
C LYS A 533 31.73 -29.67 34.34
N LYS A 534 30.59 -29.18 33.86
CA LYS A 534 30.30 -27.72 33.81
C LYS A 534 30.27 -27.09 35.21
N GLY A 535 29.71 -27.80 36.18
CA GLY A 535 29.71 -27.37 37.59
C GLY A 535 31.13 -27.23 38.14
N ASP A 536 32.02 -28.20 37.89
CA ASP A 536 33.42 -28.12 38.32
C ASP A 536 34.16 -26.95 37.63
N MET A 537 33.93 -26.73 36.33
CA MET A 537 34.47 -25.56 35.64
C MET A 537 33.95 -24.23 36.23
N ALA A 538 32.68 -24.17 36.62
CA ALA A 538 32.10 -22.99 37.25
C ALA A 538 32.69 -22.73 38.65
N ILE A 539 33.05 -23.77 39.41
CA ILE A 539 33.83 -23.63 40.65
C ILE A 539 35.20 -23.01 40.36
N MET A 540 35.91 -23.51 39.34
CA MET A 540 37.23 -22.96 38.96
C MET A 540 37.17 -21.49 38.51
N LYS A 541 36.03 -21.07 37.95
CA LYS A 541 35.73 -19.69 37.55
C LYS A 541 35.12 -18.84 38.67
N GLU A 542 35.11 -19.34 39.91
CA GLU A 542 34.54 -18.64 41.08
C GLU A 542 33.09 -18.17 40.85
N SER A 543 32.31 -18.97 40.12
CA SER A 543 30.92 -18.66 39.74
C SER A 543 29.95 -19.56 40.51
N PRO A 544 29.70 -19.29 41.82
CA PRO A 544 28.98 -20.21 42.69
C PRO A 544 27.52 -20.42 42.29
N ARG A 545 26.88 -19.43 41.65
CA ARG A 545 25.49 -19.56 41.17
C ARG A 545 25.36 -20.56 40.02
N GLU A 546 26.27 -20.50 39.05
CA GLU A 546 26.30 -21.41 37.90
C GLU A 546 26.68 -22.83 38.33
N ALA A 547 27.66 -22.94 39.23
CA ALA A 547 28.04 -24.23 39.83
C ALA A 547 26.84 -24.89 40.55
N LEU A 548 26.11 -24.12 41.37
CA LEU A 548 24.92 -24.59 42.06
C LEU A 548 23.83 -25.08 41.10
N ASP A 549 23.55 -24.34 40.02
CA ASP A 549 22.55 -24.74 39.03
C ASP A 549 22.94 -26.05 38.32
N CYS A 550 24.19 -26.13 37.84
CA CYS A 550 24.73 -27.31 37.16
C CYS A 550 24.72 -28.56 38.05
N PHE A 551 25.22 -28.47 39.30
CA PHE A 551 25.22 -29.60 40.21
C PHE A 551 23.81 -29.97 40.69
N SER A 552 22.91 -29.01 40.87
CA SER A 552 21.52 -29.29 41.25
C SER A 552 20.81 -30.08 40.14
N LYS A 553 21.03 -29.71 38.88
CA LYS A 553 20.51 -30.44 37.71
C LYS A 553 21.14 -31.83 37.57
N ALA A 554 22.45 -31.96 37.77
CA ALA A 554 23.11 -33.27 37.75
C ALA A 554 22.56 -34.22 38.85
N CYS A 555 22.37 -33.72 40.07
CA CYS A 555 21.73 -34.47 41.17
C CYS A 555 20.27 -34.79 40.87
N GLU A 556 19.54 -33.90 40.20
CA GLU A 556 18.16 -34.14 39.80
C GLU A 556 18.03 -35.26 38.75
N LEU A 557 19.00 -35.37 37.84
CA LEU A 557 19.05 -36.42 36.82
C LEU A 557 19.51 -37.77 37.39
N VAL A 558 20.54 -37.77 38.24
CA VAL A 558 21.12 -38.98 38.84
C VAL A 558 21.26 -38.78 40.36
N PRO A 559 20.18 -38.99 41.15
CA PRO A 559 20.14 -38.61 42.56
C PRO A 559 21.05 -39.44 43.47
N ASN A 560 21.42 -40.66 43.06
CA ASN A 560 22.23 -41.57 43.87
C ASN A 560 23.75 -41.42 43.64
N SER A 561 24.18 -40.47 42.81
CA SER A 561 25.61 -40.22 42.56
C SER A 561 26.25 -39.46 43.74
N ALA A 562 27.12 -40.14 44.49
CA ALA A 562 27.87 -39.53 45.60
C ALA A 562 28.76 -38.37 45.13
N GLU A 563 29.31 -38.47 43.91
CA GLU A 563 30.16 -37.42 43.32
C GLU A 563 29.37 -36.13 43.08
N TYR A 564 28.15 -36.24 42.55
CA TYR A 564 27.32 -35.09 42.22
C TYR A 564 26.83 -34.38 43.48
N GLN A 565 26.45 -35.15 44.50
CA GLN A 565 26.06 -34.63 45.82
C GLN A 565 27.23 -33.92 46.52
N SER A 566 28.44 -34.46 46.40
CA SER A 566 29.66 -33.81 46.91
C SER A 566 29.92 -32.48 46.20
N GLY A 567 29.84 -32.45 44.86
CA GLY A 567 29.94 -31.23 44.06
C GLY A 567 28.92 -30.15 44.46
N LEU A 568 27.65 -30.54 44.65
CA LEU A 568 26.61 -29.63 45.10
C LEU A 568 26.90 -29.05 46.50
N THR A 569 27.42 -29.87 47.41
CA THR A 569 27.80 -29.44 48.76
C THR A 569 28.94 -28.42 48.72
N ARG A 570 29.97 -28.66 47.90
CA ARG A 570 31.07 -27.70 47.66
C ARG A 570 30.55 -26.36 47.12
N ALA A 571 29.65 -26.39 46.13
CA ALA A 571 29.09 -25.17 45.56
C ALA A 571 28.24 -24.39 46.59
N ARG A 572 27.54 -25.08 47.51
CA ARG A 572 26.79 -24.44 48.61
C ARG A 572 27.71 -23.76 49.62
N SER A 573 28.82 -24.39 50.00
CA SER A 573 29.77 -23.79 50.95
C SER A 573 30.43 -22.53 50.40
N MET A 574 30.71 -22.47 49.09
CA MET A 574 31.25 -21.27 48.45
C MET A 574 30.30 -20.07 48.50
N ARG A 575 28.99 -20.32 48.46
CA ARG A 575 27.98 -19.24 48.55
C ARG A 575 27.74 -18.78 50.00
N GLY A 576 27.96 -19.64 50.99
CA GLY A 576 27.77 -19.33 52.40
C GLY A 576 28.98 -18.65 53.07
N GLY A 577 30.13 -18.60 52.41
CA GLY A 577 31.34 -17.90 52.86
C GLY A 577 31.61 -16.56 52.18
N ALA A 578 30.63 -16.03 51.41
CA ALA A 578 30.72 -14.77 50.66
C ALA A 578 29.75 -13.72 51.22
#